data_AF-A0A2K8KDI6-F1
#
_entry.id   AF-A0A2K8KDI6-F1
#
_cell.length_a   1.000
_cell.length_b   1.000
_cell.length_c   1.000
_cell.angle_alpha   90.00
_cell.angle_beta   90.00
_cell.angle_gamma   90.00
#
_symmetry.space_group_name_H-M   'P 1'
#
loop_
_entity.id
_entity.type
_entity.pdbx_description
1 polymer ?
#
loop_
_entity_poly.entity_id
_entity_poly.type
_entity_poly.pdbx_seq_one_letter_code
_entity_poly.pdbx_strand_id
1 'polypeptide(L)'
;MKAKPKGPEQDDLFRARLVEIIDMRHELVKLAALIDWEFFECEWAGFFPSEAGRPATPSRLVAGLLYLQHAYQLSDAAVIARWVENPYYQHFCGEVFFQHRPPIDPSSLTRWRNRIGEEGVEWLLTKTIEAGRASWAVDDQSLERVSVDTTVMEKNIAYPTDARLYERARQKLVALAREAGVELRQSYARLAPRLVRQVGRYAHARQFKRMRKALRTLKGYTGRVMRDLRRHLSGIPAGPLREEICDALVLTGRLLDQKPKDKNKIYSLHEPEVDCISKGKARVRYEFGTKVSVAATIAEGFIVGTRSMPGNPYDGHTLADALDQVEVLTDIRPALAVVDRGYRGHGVTRTRVLISGMRKGITPMLAKLLRRRSAIEAEIGHMKTDGRLTRCPLKGTAGDAIFAVLCACGHNIRKILAHLRAILALFIAAMLSAFGQHPEGQLAPEAA
;
A
#
# COMPACT_ATOMS: atom_id res chain seq x y z
N MET A 1 6.14 23.98 -12.49
CA MET A 1 5.18 25.07 -12.24
C MET A 1 3.99 24.50 -11.51
N LYS A 2 3.38 25.27 -10.60
CA LYS A 2 2.07 24.93 -10.02
C LYS A 2 1.03 24.68 -11.12
N ALA A 3 0.01 23.88 -10.83
CA ALA A 3 -1.14 23.80 -11.73
C ALA A 3 -1.76 25.21 -11.86
N LYS A 4 -2.17 25.59 -13.07
CA LYS A 4 -2.89 26.86 -13.23
C LYS A 4 -4.26 26.73 -12.56
N PRO A 5 -4.68 27.68 -11.71
CA PRO A 5 -6.04 27.67 -11.18
C PRO A 5 -7.02 27.68 -12.34
N LYS A 6 -8.01 26.78 -12.33
CA LYS A 6 -9.14 26.88 -13.26
C LYS A 6 -9.90 28.16 -12.85
N GLY A 7 -9.96 29.15 -13.75
CA GLY A 7 -10.72 30.39 -13.52
C GLY A 7 -12.23 30.10 -13.35
N PRO A 8 -13.06 31.11 -13.03
CA PRO A 8 -14.49 30.92 -12.90
C PRO A 8 -15.06 30.28 -14.18
N GLU A 9 -15.58 29.08 -14.03
CA GLU A 9 -15.97 28.22 -15.15
C GLU A 9 -17.31 28.67 -15.71
N GLN A 10 -17.23 29.38 -16.84
CA GLN A 10 -18.36 29.80 -17.65
C GLN A 10 -19.08 28.58 -18.23
N ASP A 11 -20.41 28.60 -18.28
CA ASP A 11 -21.19 27.52 -18.89
C ASP A 11 -20.81 27.38 -20.36
N ASP A 12 -20.49 26.14 -20.76
CA ASP A 12 -20.16 25.81 -22.14
C ASP A 12 -21.46 25.45 -22.86
N LEU A 13 -21.85 26.29 -23.82
CA LEU A 13 -23.09 26.13 -24.60
C LEU A 13 -23.21 24.74 -25.27
N PHE A 14 -22.09 24.06 -25.51
CA PHE A 14 -22.04 22.79 -26.25
C PHE A 14 -21.76 21.57 -25.38
N ARG A 15 -21.53 21.74 -24.07
CA ARG A 15 -21.21 20.62 -23.16
C ARG A 15 -22.01 20.72 -21.87
N ALA A 16 -22.81 19.70 -21.60
CA ALA A 16 -23.46 19.54 -20.30
C ALA A 16 -22.41 19.35 -19.20
N ARG A 17 -22.64 19.99 -18.05
CA ARG A 17 -21.77 19.85 -16.87
C ARG A 17 -21.98 18.47 -16.28
N LEU A 18 -20.94 17.89 -15.67
CA LEU A 18 -21.02 16.58 -15.02
C LEU A 18 -22.12 16.52 -13.95
N VAL A 19 -22.30 17.61 -13.19
CA VAL A 19 -23.35 17.72 -12.16
C VAL A 19 -24.78 17.67 -12.70
N GLU A 20 -24.97 17.90 -14.01
CA GLU A 20 -26.25 17.78 -14.70
C GLU A 20 -26.49 16.35 -15.23
N ILE A 21 -25.42 15.55 -15.36
CA ILE A 21 -25.45 14.21 -15.95
C ILE A 21 -25.46 13.12 -14.87
N ILE A 22 -24.80 13.36 -13.73
CA ILE A 22 -24.61 12.37 -12.66
C ILE A 22 -25.64 12.51 -11.54
N ASP A 23 -25.92 11.42 -10.81
CA ASP A 23 -26.76 11.49 -9.62
C ASP A 23 -25.98 12.13 -8.46
N MET A 24 -26.39 13.31 -8.03
CA MET A 24 -25.78 14.06 -6.93
C MET A 24 -25.95 13.39 -5.55
N ARG A 25 -26.75 12.32 -5.46
CA ARG A 25 -26.89 11.45 -4.27
C ARG A 25 -25.87 10.32 -4.24
N HIS A 26 -25.14 10.09 -5.34
CA HIS A 26 -24.16 9.01 -5.43
C HIS A 26 -23.05 9.15 -4.38
N GLU A 27 -22.63 8.02 -3.78
CA GLU A 27 -21.65 7.96 -2.69
C GLU A 27 -20.32 8.67 -2.99
N LEU A 28 -19.80 8.54 -4.22
CA LEU A 28 -18.57 9.24 -4.64
C LEU A 28 -18.75 10.76 -4.75
N VAL A 29 -19.94 11.25 -5.12
CA VAL A 29 -20.22 12.68 -5.18
C VAL A 29 -20.27 13.25 -3.78
N LYS A 30 -20.91 12.53 -2.85
CA LYS A 30 -20.94 12.90 -1.43
C LYS A 30 -19.55 12.86 -0.81
N LEU A 31 -18.76 11.82 -1.07
CA LEU A 31 -17.38 11.75 -0.61
C LEU A 31 -16.52 12.89 -1.18
N ALA A 32 -16.69 13.25 -2.46
CA ALA A 32 -15.97 14.38 -3.05
C ALA A 32 -16.24 15.70 -2.31
N ALA A 33 -17.44 15.91 -1.78
CA ALA A 33 -17.77 17.10 -1.01
C ALA A 33 -17.21 17.09 0.43
N LEU A 34 -16.81 15.94 0.94
CA LEU A 34 -16.28 15.77 2.30
C LEU A 34 -14.75 15.89 2.38
N ILE A 35 -14.06 15.87 1.25
CA ILE A 35 -12.60 15.96 1.18
C ILE A 35 -12.21 17.42 0.94
N ASP A 36 -11.34 17.95 1.79
CA ASP A 36 -10.68 19.23 1.58
C ASP A 36 -9.62 19.11 0.48
N TRP A 37 -10.02 19.42 -0.76
CA TRP A 37 -9.15 19.33 -1.93
C TRP A 37 -8.18 20.51 -2.05
N GLU A 38 -8.53 21.68 -1.52
CA GLU A 38 -7.70 22.89 -1.58
C GLU A 38 -6.41 22.70 -0.78
N PHE A 39 -6.48 21.94 0.32
CA PHE A 39 -5.31 21.50 1.07
C PHE A 39 -4.21 20.92 0.17
N PHE A 40 -4.55 20.04 -0.78
CA PHE A 40 -3.55 19.44 -1.67
C PHE A 40 -2.99 20.42 -2.70
N GLU A 41 -3.77 21.41 -3.13
CA GLU A 41 -3.26 22.45 -4.04
C GLU A 41 -2.26 23.37 -3.33
N CYS A 42 -2.44 23.61 -2.03
CA CYS A 42 -1.53 24.39 -1.19
C CYS A 42 -0.28 23.59 -0.79
N GLU A 43 -0.48 22.47 -0.09
CA GLU A 43 0.61 21.73 0.57
C GLU A 43 1.48 20.97 -0.44
N TRP A 44 0.89 20.38 -1.49
CA TRP A 44 1.72 19.72 -2.50
C TRP A 44 2.46 20.72 -3.38
N ALA A 45 2.12 22.01 -3.37
CA ALA A 45 2.81 23.01 -4.19
C ALA A 45 4.31 23.08 -3.88
N GLY A 46 4.70 22.85 -2.61
CA GLY A 46 6.09 22.80 -2.17
C GLY A 46 6.91 21.70 -2.85
N PHE A 47 6.28 20.61 -3.27
CA PHE A 47 6.95 19.53 -4.01
C PHE A 47 7.23 19.88 -5.50
N PHE A 48 6.76 21.03 -5.99
CA PHE A 48 6.92 21.47 -7.39
C PHE A 48 7.60 22.85 -7.50
N PRO A 49 8.88 22.96 -7.11
CA PRO A 49 9.58 24.26 -7.00
C PRO A 49 9.90 24.93 -8.35
N SER A 50 9.78 24.22 -9.48
CA SER A 50 10.13 24.79 -10.77
C SER A 50 9.12 25.84 -11.23
N GLU A 51 9.59 27.04 -11.58
CA GLU A 51 8.79 28.08 -12.24
C GLU A 51 8.86 27.99 -13.78
N ALA A 52 9.64 27.07 -14.33
CA ALA A 52 9.76 26.81 -15.78
C ALA A 52 9.17 25.44 -16.18
N GLY A 53 8.68 25.32 -17.43
CA GLY A 53 8.18 24.07 -18.03
C GLY A 53 6.66 23.88 -18.03
N ARG A 54 6.18 22.68 -18.40
CA ARG A 54 4.75 22.33 -18.44
C ARG A 54 4.13 22.45 -17.02
N PRO A 55 2.94 23.06 -16.87
CA PRO A 55 2.21 23.07 -15.60
C PRO A 55 2.05 21.67 -15.03
N ALA A 56 2.15 21.55 -13.70
CA ALA A 56 1.87 20.29 -13.03
C ALA A 56 0.42 19.86 -13.29
N THR A 57 0.20 18.54 -13.27
CA THR A 57 -1.14 17.96 -13.22
C THR A 57 -1.87 18.53 -11.98
N PRO A 58 -3.18 18.85 -12.06
CA PRO A 58 -3.95 19.29 -10.89
C PRO A 58 -3.81 18.31 -9.71
N SER A 59 -3.61 18.83 -8.50
CA SER A 59 -3.41 18.00 -7.30
C SER A 59 -4.66 17.19 -7.00
N ARG A 60 -5.85 17.79 -7.12
CA ARG A 60 -7.14 17.08 -6.95
C ARG A 60 -7.27 15.86 -7.88
N LEU A 61 -6.86 15.99 -9.15
CA LEU A 61 -6.89 14.87 -10.09
C LEU A 61 -6.00 13.72 -9.62
N VAL A 62 -4.78 14.02 -9.20
CA VAL A 62 -3.80 13.02 -8.76
C VAL A 62 -4.24 12.36 -7.45
N ALA A 63 -4.62 13.15 -6.44
CA ALA A 63 -5.15 12.66 -5.17
C ALA A 63 -6.37 11.75 -5.41
N GLY A 64 -7.31 12.21 -6.24
CA GLY A 64 -8.50 11.45 -6.62
C GLY A 64 -8.15 10.12 -7.30
N LEU A 65 -7.20 10.10 -8.24
CA LEU A 65 -6.76 8.87 -8.90
C LEU A 65 -6.09 7.89 -7.92
N LEU A 66 -5.24 8.37 -7.00
CA LEU A 66 -4.60 7.52 -5.99
C LEU A 66 -5.63 6.91 -5.03
N TYR A 67 -6.62 7.70 -4.61
CA TYR A 67 -7.75 7.23 -3.82
C TYR A 67 -8.56 6.15 -4.53
N LEU A 68 -9.04 6.44 -5.75
CA LEU A 68 -9.83 5.50 -6.55
C LEU A 68 -9.05 4.22 -6.85
N GLN A 69 -7.75 4.35 -7.14
CA GLN A 69 -6.88 3.22 -7.38
C GLN A 69 -6.88 2.23 -6.21
N HIS A 70 -6.73 2.72 -4.99
CA HIS A 70 -6.64 1.86 -3.80
C HIS A 70 -8.02 1.47 -3.24
N ALA A 71 -9.05 2.29 -3.47
CA ALA A 71 -10.44 1.97 -3.11
C ALA A 71 -11.01 0.82 -3.96
N TYR A 72 -10.68 0.77 -5.25
CA TYR A 72 -11.23 -0.21 -6.21
C TYR A 72 -10.20 -1.23 -6.74
N GLN A 73 -9.06 -1.38 -6.06
CA GLN A 73 -8.03 -2.38 -6.37
C GLN A 73 -7.48 -2.31 -7.81
N LEU A 74 -7.32 -1.10 -8.36
CA LEU A 74 -6.92 -0.90 -9.75
C LEU A 74 -5.39 -0.76 -9.91
N SER A 75 -4.86 -1.10 -11.08
CA SER A 75 -3.50 -0.72 -11.49
C SER A 75 -3.44 0.75 -11.93
N ASP A 76 -2.25 1.32 -12.11
CA ASP A 76 -2.09 2.70 -12.63
C ASP A 76 -2.77 2.87 -14.00
N ALA A 77 -2.63 1.87 -14.88
CA ALA A 77 -3.27 1.90 -16.19
C ALA A 77 -4.79 1.71 -16.09
N ALA A 78 -5.26 0.81 -15.21
CA ALA A 78 -6.69 0.51 -15.08
C ALA A 78 -7.48 1.67 -14.45
N VAL A 79 -6.91 2.41 -13.49
CA VAL A 79 -7.60 3.57 -12.91
C VAL A 79 -7.79 4.67 -13.95
N ILE A 80 -6.81 4.90 -14.82
CA ILE A 80 -6.90 5.89 -15.90
C ILE A 80 -7.90 5.43 -16.97
N ALA A 81 -7.88 4.16 -17.38
CA ALA A 81 -8.84 3.63 -18.34
C ALA A 81 -10.29 3.77 -17.81
N ARG A 82 -10.53 3.37 -16.56
CA ARG A 82 -11.84 3.48 -15.92
C ARG A 82 -12.28 4.93 -15.70
N TRP A 83 -11.34 5.84 -15.46
CA TRP A 83 -11.62 7.27 -15.33
C TRP A 83 -12.17 7.85 -16.64
N VAL A 84 -11.65 7.44 -17.80
CA VAL A 84 -12.14 7.93 -19.11
C VAL A 84 -13.59 7.54 -19.36
N GLU A 85 -14.01 6.37 -18.88
CA GLU A 85 -15.35 5.83 -19.09
C GLU A 85 -16.37 6.26 -18.02
N ASN A 86 -15.91 6.81 -16.89
CA ASN A 86 -16.75 6.98 -15.70
C ASN A 86 -16.91 8.45 -15.27
N PRO A 87 -18.09 9.07 -15.47
CA PRO A 87 -18.31 10.48 -15.12
C PRO A 87 -18.20 10.75 -13.61
N TYR A 88 -18.50 9.77 -12.74
CA TYR A 88 -18.32 9.92 -11.29
C TYR A 88 -16.85 9.98 -10.89
N TYR A 89 -15.97 9.23 -11.58
CA TYR A 89 -14.53 9.29 -11.33
C TYR A 89 -13.96 10.64 -11.76
N GLN A 90 -14.42 11.16 -12.90
CA GLN A 90 -14.01 12.47 -13.40
C GLN A 90 -14.46 13.59 -12.45
N HIS A 91 -15.71 13.55 -12.00
CA HIS A 91 -16.24 14.49 -11.01
C HIS A 91 -15.46 14.42 -9.68
N PHE A 92 -15.21 13.21 -9.17
CA PHE A 92 -14.41 13.02 -7.95
C PHE A 92 -13.02 13.68 -8.09
N CYS A 93 -12.37 13.48 -9.24
CA CYS A 93 -11.08 14.08 -9.60
C CYS A 93 -11.13 15.57 -9.98
N GLY A 94 -12.29 16.24 -9.92
CA GLY A 94 -12.39 17.69 -10.14
C GLY A 94 -12.57 18.13 -11.59
N GLU A 95 -13.02 17.23 -12.47
CA GLU A 95 -13.53 17.66 -13.77
C GLU A 95 -14.95 18.19 -13.65
N VAL A 96 -15.25 19.13 -14.54
CA VAL A 96 -16.56 19.79 -14.62
C VAL A 96 -17.32 19.36 -15.87
N PHE A 97 -16.62 19.04 -16.94
CA PHE A 97 -17.19 18.47 -18.16
C PHE A 97 -16.61 17.09 -18.40
N PHE A 98 -17.42 16.20 -18.99
CA PHE A 98 -16.98 14.84 -19.31
C PHE A 98 -15.84 14.84 -20.34
N GLN A 99 -14.73 14.18 -20.00
CA GLN A 99 -13.52 14.07 -20.80
C GLN A 99 -13.44 12.69 -21.45
N HIS A 100 -13.17 12.67 -22.76
CA HIS A 100 -13.07 11.42 -23.54
C HIS A 100 -11.63 10.91 -23.71
N ARG A 101 -10.64 11.61 -23.15
CA ARG A 101 -9.22 11.29 -23.30
C ARG A 101 -8.58 11.07 -21.92
N PRO A 102 -7.57 10.19 -21.83
CA PRO A 102 -6.80 10.02 -20.60
C PRO A 102 -6.23 11.37 -20.11
N PRO A 103 -6.35 11.70 -18.81
CA PRO A 103 -5.93 13.00 -18.31
C PRO A 103 -4.41 13.06 -18.13
N ILE A 104 -3.77 11.91 -17.93
CA ILE A 104 -2.32 11.73 -17.79
C ILE A 104 -1.89 10.37 -18.34
N ASP A 105 -0.60 10.23 -18.63
CA ASP A 105 0.02 8.92 -18.85
C ASP A 105 0.15 8.15 -17.51
N PRO A 106 -0.09 6.82 -17.46
CA PRO A 106 0.01 6.04 -16.22
C PRO A 106 1.34 6.16 -15.47
N SER A 107 2.48 6.34 -16.16
CA SER A 107 3.79 6.55 -15.53
C SER A 107 3.85 7.82 -14.68
N SER A 108 2.94 8.76 -14.93
CA SER A 108 2.85 10.00 -14.17
C SER A 108 2.51 9.73 -12.71
N LEU A 109 1.66 8.74 -12.40
CA LEU A 109 1.32 8.37 -11.02
C LEU A 109 2.55 7.88 -10.24
N THR A 110 3.46 7.14 -10.88
CA THR A 110 4.72 6.74 -10.27
C THR A 110 5.61 7.95 -9.96
N ARG A 111 5.71 8.88 -10.91
CA ARG A 111 6.49 10.13 -10.70
C ARG A 111 5.91 10.99 -9.59
N TRP A 112 4.58 11.06 -9.49
CA TRP A 112 3.89 11.77 -8.41
C TRP A 112 4.15 11.13 -7.05
N ARG A 113 3.96 9.82 -6.90
CA ARG A 113 4.28 9.10 -5.64
C ARG A 113 5.71 9.32 -5.19
N ASN A 114 6.68 9.21 -6.10
CA ASN A 114 8.09 9.43 -5.78
C ASN A 114 8.39 10.88 -5.35
N ARG A 115 7.59 11.84 -5.81
CA ARG A 115 7.80 13.26 -5.56
C ARG A 115 7.15 13.73 -4.25
N ILE A 116 5.93 13.29 -3.97
CA ILE A 116 5.22 13.63 -2.73
C ILE A 116 5.72 12.80 -1.54
N GLY A 117 6.32 11.63 -1.80
CA GLY A 117 6.93 10.80 -0.78
C GLY A 117 5.94 10.21 0.23
N GLU A 118 6.47 9.77 1.38
CA GLU A 118 5.68 9.24 2.50
C GLU A 118 4.82 10.34 3.13
N GLU A 119 5.40 11.51 3.40
CA GLU A 119 4.72 12.68 3.97
C GLU A 119 3.47 13.08 3.16
N GLY A 120 3.63 13.24 1.84
CA GLY A 120 2.51 13.67 1.01
C GLY A 120 1.38 12.65 0.89
N VAL A 121 1.64 11.35 1.11
CA VAL A 121 0.56 10.35 1.20
C VAL A 121 0.00 10.18 2.61
N GLU A 122 0.75 10.53 3.66
CA GLU A 122 0.19 10.63 5.01
C GLU A 122 -0.90 11.70 5.06
N TRP A 123 -0.73 12.82 4.36
CA TRP A 123 -1.79 13.82 4.19
C TRP A 123 -3.04 13.26 3.51
N LEU A 124 -2.90 12.34 2.54
CA LEU A 124 -4.06 11.64 1.97
C LEU A 124 -4.79 10.82 3.05
N LEU A 125 -4.05 10.13 3.92
CA LEU A 125 -4.66 9.39 5.01
C LEU A 125 -5.37 10.32 6.00
N THR A 126 -4.74 11.43 6.41
CA THR A 126 -5.36 12.48 7.22
C THR A 126 -6.68 12.96 6.63
N LYS A 127 -6.71 13.30 5.33
CA LYS A 127 -7.95 13.76 4.68
C LYS A 127 -9.02 12.69 4.57
N THR A 128 -8.67 11.40 4.50
CA THR A 128 -9.69 10.34 4.62
C THR A 128 -10.23 10.17 6.04
N ILE A 129 -9.42 10.43 7.07
CA ILE A 129 -9.87 10.42 8.47
C ILE A 129 -10.80 11.59 8.73
N GLU A 130 -10.44 12.80 8.30
CA GLU A 130 -11.30 13.99 8.37
C GLU A 130 -12.62 13.76 7.63
N ALA A 131 -12.59 13.21 6.42
CA ALA A 131 -13.80 12.88 5.67
C ALA A 131 -14.67 11.83 6.39
N GLY A 132 -14.05 10.86 7.07
CA GLY A 132 -14.73 9.88 7.91
C GLY A 132 -15.43 10.52 9.13
N ARG A 133 -14.80 11.50 9.76
CA ARG A 133 -15.39 12.29 10.86
C ARG A 133 -16.56 13.13 10.34
N ALA A 134 -16.36 13.85 9.25
CA ALA A 134 -17.38 14.69 8.62
C ALA A 134 -18.60 13.89 8.13
N SER A 135 -18.38 12.63 7.72
CA SER A 135 -19.47 11.72 7.32
C SER A 135 -20.09 10.93 8.49
N TRP A 136 -19.60 11.08 9.72
CA TRP A 136 -19.99 10.25 10.88
C TRP A 136 -19.69 8.75 10.71
N ALA A 137 -18.76 8.40 9.81
CA ALA A 137 -18.30 7.02 9.65
C ALA A 137 -17.31 6.61 10.76
N VAL A 138 -16.74 7.59 11.46
CA VAL A 138 -15.94 7.44 12.68
C VAL A 138 -16.15 8.68 13.55
N ASP A 139 -16.18 8.52 14.87
CA ASP A 139 -16.29 9.62 15.82
C ASP A 139 -14.99 9.84 16.62
N ASP A 140 -14.87 11.01 17.24
CA ASP A 140 -13.67 11.41 18.00
C ASP A 140 -13.43 10.49 19.22
N GLN A 141 -14.50 9.97 19.83
CA GLN A 141 -14.38 9.06 20.97
C GLN A 141 -13.76 7.71 20.56
N SER A 142 -14.02 7.27 19.33
CA SER A 142 -13.44 6.07 18.74
C SER A 142 -11.96 6.26 18.39
N LEU A 143 -11.52 7.49 18.08
CA LEU A 143 -10.11 7.81 17.85
C LEU A 143 -9.26 7.68 19.13
N GLU A 144 -9.84 7.87 20.32
CA GLU A 144 -9.16 7.66 21.59
C GLU A 144 -8.85 6.17 21.89
N ARG A 145 -9.47 5.24 21.15
CA ARG A 145 -9.43 3.80 21.44
C ARG A 145 -9.08 2.99 20.19
N VAL A 146 -7.81 2.66 20.08
CA VAL A 146 -7.27 1.96 18.92
C VAL A 146 -6.91 0.51 19.22
N SER A 147 -6.98 -0.31 18.20
CA SER A 147 -6.34 -1.62 18.13
C SER A 147 -5.13 -1.51 17.22
N VAL A 148 -4.02 -2.13 17.59
CA VAL A 148 -2.79 -2.16 16.77
C VAL A 148 -2.37 -3.60 16.56
N ASP A 149 -2.11 -3.93 15.30
CA ASP A 149 -1.57 -5.22 14.89
C ASP A 149 -0.59 -5.03 13.74
N THR A 150 0.36 -5.95 13.61
CA THR A 150 1.26 -5.95 12.45
C THR A 150 0.86 -7.02 11.46
N THR A 151 1.07 -6.74 10.18
CA THR A 151 0.86 -7.70 9.09
C THR A 151 2.08 -7.73 8.19
N VAL A 152 2.17 -8.75 7.33
CA VAL A 152 3.17 -8.78 6.27
C VAL A 152 2.52 -8.30 4.98
N MET A 153 3.11 -7.29 4.36
CA MET A 153 2.83 -6.89 2.99
C MET A 153 3.90 -7.52 2.11
N GLU A 154 3.52 -8.52 1.30
CA GLU A 154 4.50 -9.20 0.45
C GLU A 154 5.07 -8.23 -0.58
N LYS A 155 6.35 -8.39 -0.91
CA LYS A 155 6.91 -7.68 -2.06
C LYS A 155 6.58 -8.42 -3.34
N ASN A 156 6.43 -7.71 -4.46
CA ASN A 156 6.24 -8.33 -5.77
C ASN A 156 7.52 -8.98 -6.31
N ILE A 157 7.98 -10.04 -5.62
CA ILE A 157 9.16 -10.80 -5.97
C ILE A 157 8.78 -12.26 -6.28
N ALA A 158 9.57 -12.91 -7.11
CA ALA A 158 9.47 -14.35 -7.26
C ALA A 158 9.92 -15.05 -5.97
N TYR A 159 9.29 -16.20 -5.64
CA TYR A 159 9.66 -16.96 -4.44
C TYR A 159 11.18 -17.23 -4.37
N PRO A 160 11.84 -16.83 -3.26
CA PRO A 160 13.29 -16.74 -3.21
C PRO A 160 13.91 -18.11 -2.96
N THR A 161 14.62 -18.64 -3.95
CA THR A 161 15.47 -19.83 -3.78
C THR A 161 16.90 -19.49 -4.12
N ASP A 162 17.85 -20.02 -3.36
CA ASP A 162 19.28 -19.76 -3.59
C ASP A 162 19.69 -20.10 -5.04
N ALA A 163 19.14 -21.18 -5.62
CA ALA A 163 19.40 -21.55 -7.00
C ALA A 163 18.95 -20.48 -8.01
N ARG A 164 17.73 -19.94 -7.84
CA ARG A 164 17.24 -18.86 -8.71
C ARG A 164 18.03 -17.58 -8.51
N LEU A 165 18.42 -17.25 -7.28
CA LEU A 165 19.21 -16.05 -6.99
C LEU A 165 20.59 -16.10 -7.66
N TYR A 166 21.33 -17.20 -7.52
CA TYR A 166 22.61 -17.35 -8.20
C TYR A 166 22.49 -17.24 -9.72
N GLU A 167 21.49 -17.91 -10.31
CA GLU A 167 21.28 -17.82 -11.76
C GLU A 167 20.87 -16.41 -12.21
N ARG A 168 20.01 -15.71 -11.46
CA ARG A 168 19.63 -14.32 -11.78
C ARG A 168 20.82 -13.38 -11.67
N ALA A 169 21.68 -13.54 -10.66
CA ALA A 169 22.91 -12.75 -10.53
C ALA A 169 23.84 -12.99 -11.73
N ARG A 170 24.06 -14.26 -12.09
CA ARG A 170 24.83 -14.63 -13.27
C ARG A 170 24.27 -14.01 -14.55
N GLN A 171 22.95 -14.10 -14.76
CA GLN A 171 22.28 -13.50 -15.93
C GLN A 171 22.49 -11.99 -15.98
N LYS A 172 22.31 -11.27 -14.87
CA LYS A 172 22.54 -9.82 -14.78
C LYS A 172 23.98 -9.47 -15.14
N LEU A 173 24.96 -10.15 -14.55
CA LEU A 173 26.38 -9.89 -14.82
C LEU A 173 26.75 -10.18 -16.28
N VAL A 174 26.21 -11.24 -16.89
CA VAL A 174 26.46 -11.54 -18.31
C VAL A 174 25.82 -10.49 -19.22
N ALA A 175 24.62 -10.01 -18.90
CA ALA A 175 23.96 -8.95 -19.67
C ALA A 175 24.77 -7.64 -19.62
N LEU A 176 25.18 -7.22 -18.43
CA LEU A 176 26.01 -6.03 -18.24
C LEU A 176 27.38 -6.15 -18.91
N ALA A 177 28.01 -7.32 -18.85
CA ALA A 177 29.26 -7.57 -19.56
C ALA A 177 29.09 -7.38 -21.08
N ARG A 178 28.00 -7.92 -21.65
CA ARG A 178 27.69 -7.76 -23.08
C ARG A 178 27.45 -6.30 -23.45
N GLU A 179 26.72 -5.57 -22.63
CA GLU A 179 26.45 -4.13 -22.83
C GLU A 179 27.73 -3.30 -22.77
N ALA A 180 28.66 -3.66 -21.88
CA ALA A 180 29.98 -3.04 -21.78
C ALA A 180 30.99 -3.52 -22.84
N GLY A 181 30.60 -4.40 -23.77
CA GLY A 181 31.51 -4.96 -24.78
C GLY A 181 32.60 -5.88 -24.21
N VAL A 182 32.40 -6.44 -23.02
CA VAL A 182 33.37 -7.32 -22.34
C VAL A 182 33.12 -8.77 -22.74
N GLU A 183 34.14 -9.40 -23.35
CA GLU A 183 34.15 -10.84 -23.58
C GLU A 183 34.50 -11.62 -22.31
N LEU A 184 33.51 -12.31 -21.74
CA LEU A 184 33.71 -13.19 -20.60
C LEU A 184 34.32 -14.52 -21.01
N ARG A 185 35.28 -15.05 -20.24
CA ARG A 185 35.91 -16.37 -20.46
C ARG A 185 34.87 -17.49 -20.57
N GLN A 186 33.88 -17.46 -19.67
CA GLN A 186 32.72 -18.36 -19.70
C GLN A 186 31.50 -17.68 -19.09
N SER A 187 30.38 -17.72 -19.80
CA SER A 187 29.09 -17.21 -19.31
C SER A 187 28.30 -18.24 -18.50
N TYR A 188 28.56 -19.54 -18.69
CA TYR A 188 27.75 -20.67 -18.16
C TYR A 188 26.27 -20.65 -18.57
N ALA A 189 25.90 -19.94 -19.64
CA ALA A 189 24.50 -19.75 -20.05
C ALA A 189 23.72 -21.06 -20.31
N ARG A 190 24.41 -22.14 -20.71
CA ARG A 190 23.79 -23.47 -20.92
C ARG A 190 23.78 -24.33 -19.65
N LEU A 191 24.84 -24.25 -18.85
CA LEU A 191 25.06 -25.14 -17.70
C LEU A 191 24.26 -24.71 -16.46
N ALA A 192 24.20 -23.41 -16.20
CA ALA A 192 23.57 -22.89 -14.99
C ALA A 192 22.03 -23.13 -14.96
N PRO A 193 21.25 -22.91 -16.05
CA PRO A 193 19.83 -23.25 -16.07
C PRO A 193 19.55 -24.75 -15.88
N ARG A 194 20.43 -25.63 -16.39
CA ARG A 194 20.32 -27.09 -16.19
C ARG A 194 20.47 -27.43 -14.70
N LEU A 195 21.45 -26.83 -14.02
CA LEU A 195 21.63 -27.02 -12.58
C LEU A 195 20.44 -26.50 -11.76
N VAL A 196 19.87 -25.34 -12.10
CA VAL A 196 18.66 -24.82 -11.42
C VAL A 196 17.53 -25.84 -11.48
N ARG A 197 17.26 -26.43 -12.66
CA ARG A 197 16.25 -27.49 -12.80
C ARG A 197 16.59 -28.73 -11.99
N GLN A 198 17.85 -29.16 -11.98
CA GLN A 198 18.29 -30.30 -11.18
C GLN A 198 18.13 -30.06 -9.67
N VAL A 199 18.43 -28.86 -9.17
CA VAL A 199 18.21 -28.49 -7.77
C VAL A 199 16.75 -28.69 -7.38
N GLY A 200 15.81 -28.22 -8.21
CA GLY A 200 14.37 -28.43 -7.98
C GLY A 200 13.98 -29.91 -7.97
N ARG A 201 14.47 -30.70 -8.95
CA ARG A 201 14.21 -32.16 -9.02
C ARG A 201 14.76 -32.89 -7.80
N TYR A 202 15.98 -32.58 -7.38
CA TYR A 202 16.58 -33.20 -6.20
C TYR A 202 15.87 -32.81 -4.91
N ALA A 203 15.39 -31.56 -4.78
CA ALA A 203 14.59 -31.13 -3.65
C ALA A 203 13.27 -31.93 -3.56
N HIS A 204 12.56 -32.05 -4.69
CA HIS A 204 11.32 -32.83 -4.78
C HIS A 204 11.54 -34.30 -4.42
N ALA A 205 12.62 -34.91 -4.94
CA ALA A 205 12.99 -36.29 -4.64
C ALA A 205 13.68 -36.48 -3.27
N ARG A 206 13.76 -35.43 -2.43
CA ARG A 206 14.43 -35.44 -1.11
C ARG A 206 15.91 -35.83 -1.15
N GLN A 207 16.58 -35.69 -2.30
CA GLN A 207 17.99 -35.99 -2.54
C GLN A 207 18.91 -34.83 -2.14
N PHE A 208 18.88 -34.43 -0.87
CA PHE A 208 19.53 -33.20 -0.39
C PHE A 208 21.05 -33.16 -0.56
N LYS A 209 21.75 -34.31 -0.54
CA LYS A 209 23.19 -34.36 -0.83
C LYS A 209 23.50 -33.91 -2.27
N ARG A 210 22.74 -34.42 -3.25
CA ARG A 210 22.87 -34.06 -4.67
C ARG A 210 22.45 -32.62 -4.91
N MET A 211 21.35 -32.20 -4.29
CA MET A 211 20.87 -30.81 -4.31
C MET A 211 21.96 -29.83 -3.84
N ARG A 212 22.58 -30.08 -2.68
CA ARG A 212 23.67 -29.23 -2.15
C ARG A 212 24.90 -29.21 -3.04
N LYS A 213 25.25 -30.33 -3.70
CA LYS A 213 26.34 -30.37 -4.69
C LYS A 213 26.03 -29.46 -5.89
N ALA A 214 24.83 -29.58 -6.47
CA ALA A 214 24.41 -28.74 -7.59
C ALA A 214 24.37 -27.24 -7.23
N LEU A 215 23.87 -26.90 -6.04
CA LEU A 215 23.89 -25.53 -5.51
C LEU A 215 25.31 -24.97 -5.39
N ARG A 216 26.27 -25.74 -4.84
CA ARG A 216 27.67 -25.31 -4.75
C ARG A 216 28.29 -25.05 -6.13
N THR A 217 28.00 -25.91 -7.11
CA THR A 217 28.47 -25.71 -8.48
C THR A 217 27.90 -24.42 -9.08
N LEU A 218 26.61 -24.15 -8.88
CA LEU A 218 25.94 -22.95 -9.38
C LEU A 218 26.48 -21.67 -8.73
N LYS A 219 26.69 -21.70 -7.41
CA LYS A 219 27.40 -20.63 -6.67
C LYS A 219 28.78 -20.38 -7.28
N GLY A 220 29.52 -21.44 -7.60
CA GLY A 220 30.84 -21.36 -8.25
C GLY A 220 30.80 -20.77 -9.66
N TYR A 221 29.78 -21.07 -10.48
CA TYR A 221 29.60 -20.42 -11.79
C TYR A 221 29.37 -18.93 -11.66
N THR A 222 28.47 -18.52 -10.77
CA THR A 222 28.15 -17.12 -10.51
C THR A 222 29.39 -16.35 -10.01
N GLY A 223 30.12 -16.93 -9.06
CA GLY A 223 31.37 -16.32 -8.55
C GLY A 223 32.52 -16.30 -9.55
N ARG A 224 32.54 -17.17 -10.56
CA ARG A 224 33.50 -17.08 -11.67
C ARG A 224 33.17 -15.91 -12.59
N VAL A 225 31.91 -15.77 -13.02
CA VAL A 225 31.44 -14.65 -13.84
C VAL A 225 31.69 -13.31 -13.15
N MET A 226 31.33 -13.20 -11.87
CA MET A 226 31.56 -11.97 -11.08
C MET A 226 33.05 -11.58 -11.05
N ARG A 227 33.96 -12.52 -10.78
CA ARG A 227 35.40 -12.24 -10.75
C ARG A 227 35.96 -11.89 -12.11
N ASP A 228 35.46 -12.51 -13.17
CA ASP A 228 35.90 -12.24 -14.53
C ASP A 228 35.50 -10.82 -14.94
N LEU A 229 34.22 -10.45 -14.79
CA LEU A 229 33.74 -9.09 -15.06
C LEU A 229 34.49 -8.05 -14.21
N ARG A 230 34.72 -8.33 -12.92
CA ARG A 230 35.47 -7.43 -12.03
C ARG A 230 36.90 -7.16 -12.52
N ARG A 231 37.56 -8.12 -13.18
CA ARG A 231 38.92 -7.91 -13.73
C ARG A 231 38.94 -6.96 -14.93
N HIS A 232 37.85 -6.91 -15.68
CA HIS A 232 37.72 -6.00 -16.82
C HIS A 232 37.27 -4.59 -16.43
N LEU A 233 36.94 -4.35 -15.15
CA LEU A 233 36.36 -3.09 -14.68
C LEU A 233 37.25 -1.86 -14.94
N SER A 234 38.58 -2.01 -14.92
CA SER A 234 39.52 -0.92 -15.23
C SER A 234 39.47 -0.48 -16.69
N GLY A 235 39.09 -1.38 -17.60
CA GLY A 235 38.94 -1.10 -19.03
C GLY A 235 37.57 -0.50 -19.39
N ILE A 236 36.63 -0.41 -18.44
CA ILE A 236 35.30 0.15 -18.68
C ILE A 236 35.33 1.65 -18.35
N PRO A 237 34.94 2.54 -19.29
CA PRO A 237 34.86 3.98 -19.05
C PRO A 237 33.97 4.33 -17.86
N ALA A 238 34.26 5.44 -17.19
CA ALA A 238 33.39 5.97 -16.15
C ALA A 238 32.04 6.40 -16.75
N GLY A 239 30.95 6.12 -16.03
CA GLY A 239 29.59 6.45 -16.46
C GLY A 239 28.54 5.53 -15.84
N PRO A 240 27.25 5.74 -16.18
CA PRO A 240 26.13 5.03 -15.55
C PRO A 240 26.23 3.51 -15.65
N LEU A 241 26.70 2.99 -16.78
CA LEU A 241 26.87 1.55 -16.98
C LEU A 241 27.93 0.96 -16.03
N ARG A 242 29.04 1.68 -15.80
CA ARG A 242 30.09 1.23 -14.88
C ARG A 242 29.59 1.25 -13.44
N GLU A 243 28.80 2.25 -13.05
CA GLU A 243 28.14 2.30 -11.74
C GLU A 243 27.19 1.12 -11.56
N GLU A 244 26.35 0.82 -12.55
CA GLU A 244 25.46 -0.34 -12.48
C GLU A 244 26.23 -1.68 -12.37
N ILE A 245 27.36 -1.80 -13.08
CA ILE A 245 28.26 -2.95 -12.95
C ILE A 245 28.82 -3.03 -11.54
N CYS A 246 29.30 -1.93 -10.97
CA CYS A 246 29.81 -1.88 -9.60
C CYS A 246 28.73 -2.33 -8.61
N ASP A 247 27.51 -1.81 -8.71
CA ASP A 247 26.39 -2.19 -7.85
C ASP A 247 26.04 -3.67 -7.98
N ALA A 248 25.99 -4.18 -9.21
CA ALA A 248 25.75 -5.59 -9.48
C ALA A 248 26.85 -6.50 -8.90
N LEU A 249 28.11 -6.07 -8.97
CA LEU A 249 29.25 -6.79 -8.39
C LEU A 249 29.20 -6.79 -6.86
N VAL A 250 28.89 -5.65 -6.24
CA VAL A 250 28.73 -5.52 -4.77
C VAL A 250 27.60 -6.43 -4.28
N LEU A 251 26.43 -6.34 -4.92
CA LEU A 251 25.27 -7.14 -4.53
C LEU A 251 25.51 -8.63 -4.75
N THR A 252 26.15 -9.01 -5.86
CA THR A 252 26.52 -10.41 -6.11
C THR A 252 27.57 -10.92 -5.12
N GLY A 253 28.53 -10.09 -4.73
CA GLY A 253 29.50 -10.40 -3.68
C GLY A 253 28.80 -10.74 -2.37
N ARG A 254 27.91 -9.86 -1.90
CA ARG A 254 27.08 -10.12 -0.72
C ARG A 254 26.27 -11.42 -0.84
N LEU A 255 25.64 -11.67 -1.99
CA LEU A 255 24.90 -12.91 -2.25
C LEU A 255 25.80 -14.15 -2.18
N LEU A 256 27.05 -14.06 -2.63
CA LEU A 256 27.99 -15.18 -2.57
C LEU A 256 28.56 -15.38 -1.17
N ASP A 257 28.67 -14.33 -0.36
CA ASP A 257 29.23 -14.44 0.99
C ASP A 257 28.17 -14.83 2.03
N GLN A 258 26.89 -14.54 1.78
CA GLN A 258 25.80 -14.80 2.72
C GLN A 258 25.66 -16.29 3.09
N LYS A 259 25.35 -16.53 4.37
CA LYS A 259 25.06 -17.84 4.96
C LYS A 259 23.57 -17.97 5.31
N PRO A 260 23.06 -19.19 5.57
CA PRO A 260 21.63 -19.41 5.81
C PRO A 260 21.02 -18.67 7.01
N LYS A 261 21.84 -18.29 8.01
CA LYS A 261 21.40 -17.65 9.25
C LYS A 261 21.87 -16.19 9.38
N ASP A 262 22.40 -15.61 8.32
CA ASP A 262 22.88 -14.23 8.37
C ASP A 262 21.70 -13.26 8.54
N LYS A 263 21.94 -12.20 9.30
CA LYS A 263 21.05 -11.04 9.37
C LYS A 263 21.10 -10.33 8.01
N ASN A 264 19.98 -9.78 7.56
CA ASN A 264 19.87 -9.04 6.28
C ASN A 264 20.27 -9.86 5.05
N LYS A 265 19.82 -11.12 4.99
CA LYS A 265 20.02 -12.03 3.85
C LYS A 265 19.28 -11.49 2.62
N ILE A 266 19.91 -11.58 1.45
CA ILE A 266 19.30 -11.19 0.18
C ILE A 266 18.32 -12.29 -0.26
N TYR A 267 17.05 -11.92 -0.36
CA TYR A 267 15.97 -12.77 -0.91
C TYR A 267 15.62 -12.40 -2.34
N SER A 268 15.92 -11.18 -2.79
CA SER A 268 15.70 -10.73 -4.16
C SER A 268 16.84 -9.81 -4.61
N LEU A 269 17.32 -9.97 -5.83
CA LEU A 269 18.37 -9.09 -6.39
C LEU A 269 17.84 -7.74 -6.85
N HIS A 270 16.54 -7.65 -7.16
CA HIS A 270 15.95 -6.38 -7.53
C HIS A 270 15.36 -5.66 -6.32
N GLU A 271 14.95 -6.37 -5.26
CA GLU A 271 14.49 -5.77 -3.99
C GLU A 271 15.36 -6.33 -2.85
N PRO A 272 16.60 -5.85 -2.68
CA PRO A 272 17.52 -6.38 -1.69
C PRO A 272 17.10 -6.09 -0.24
N GLU A 273 16.18 -5.15 -0.02
CA GLU A 273 15.65 -4.76 1.31
C GLU A 273 14.52 -5.66 1.82
N VAL A 274 14.04 -6.62 1.02
CA VAL A 274 12.93 -7.51 1.39
C VAL A 274 13.29 -8.37 2.61
N ASP A 275 12.42 -8.39 3.61
CA ASP A 275 12.53 -9.23 4.79
C ASP A 275 11.89 -10.61 4.59
N CYS A 276 12.41 -11.60 5.32
CA CYS A 276 11.76 -12.89 5.51
C CYS A 276 11.10 -12.91 6.89
N ILE A 277 9.77 -12.99 6.91
CA ILE A 277 8.98 -12.85 8.12
C ILE A 277 8.23 -14.15 8.39
N SER A 278 8.31 -14.65 9.63
CA SER A 278 7.55 -15.82 10.07
C SER A 278 6.53 -15.41 11.11
N LYS A 279 5.24 -15.46 10.75
CA LYS A 279 4.10 -15.14 11.64
C LYS A 279 3.33 -16.37 12.12
N GLY A 280 3.91 -17.56 12.05
CA GLY A 280 3.29 -18.79 12.59
C GLY A 280 2.01 -19.22 11.87
N LYS A 281 1.74 -18.74 10.65
CA LYS A 281 0.56 -19.16 9.86
C LYS A 281 0.69 -20.64 9.49
N ALA A 282 -0.38 -21.41 9.68
CA ALA A 282 -0.37 -22.86 9.48
C ALA A 282 0.02 -23.31 8.05
N ARG A 283 -0.41 -22.56 7.02
CA ARG A 283 -0.15 -22.90 5.61
C ARG A 283 1.14 -22.31 5.04
N VAL A 284 1.54 -21.11 5.49
CA VAL A 284 2.69 -20.38 4.95
C VAL A 284 3.64 -20.05 6.09
N ARG A 285 4.79 -20.74 6.13
CA ARG A 285 5.77 -20.57 7.20
C ARG A 285 6.54 -19.24 7.12
N TYR A 286 6.80 -18.78 5.89
CA TYR A 286 7.59 -17.58 5.62
C TYR A 286 6.91 -16.74 4.55
N GLU A 287 6.77 -15.45 4.82
CA GLU A 287 6.30 -14.42 3.91
C GLU A 287 7.48 -13.50 3.58
N PHE A 288 7.58 -13.03 2.33
CA PHE A 288 8.69 -12.21 1.87
C PHE A 288 8.20 -10.82 1.48
N GLY A 289 8.55 -9.82 2.27
CA GLY A 289 8.13 -8.45 2.06
C GLY A 289 8.52 -7.57 3.21
N THR A 290 7.64 -6.63 3.57
CA THR A 290 7.90 -5.66 4.62
C THR A 290 6.81 -5.80 5.68
N LYS A 291 7.19 -5.69 6.95
CA LYS A 291 6.21 -5.67 8.04
C LYS A 291 5.45 -4.33 7.97
N VAL A 292 4.15 -4.34 8.22
CA VAL A 292 3.33 -3.14 8.25
C VAL A 292 2.57 -3.11 9.57
N SER A 293 2.73 -2.05 10.34
CA SER A 293 1.89 -1.77 11.50
C SER A 293 0.59 -1.11 11.02
N VAL A 294 -0.53 -1.55 11.56
CA VAL A 294 -1.86 -1.01 11.26
C VAL A 294 -2.55 -0.66 12.58
N ALA A 295 -3.00 0.58 12.71
CA ALA A 295 -3.81 1.06 13.81
C ALA A 295 -5.23 1.34 13.31
N ALA A 296 -6.22 0.74 13.97
CA ALA A 296 -7.62 0.88 13.62
C ALA A 296 -8.47 1.19 14.86
N THR A 297 -9.52 2.01 14.70
CA THR A 297 -10.51 2.22 15.77
C THR A 297 -11.18 0.90 16.14
N ILE A 298 -11.46 0.68 17.43
CA ILE A 298 -11.98 -0.61 17.89
C ILE A 298 -13.45 -0.83 17.50
N ALA A 299 -14.23 0.24 17.37
CA ALA A 299 -15.66 0.15 17.13
C ALA A 299 -16.00 -0.02 15.64
N GLU A 300 -15.42 0.82 14.80
CA GLU A 300 -15.72 0.87 13.37
C GLU A 300 -14.69 0.08 12.55
N GLY A 301 -13.47 -0.12 13.07
CA GLY A 301 -12.37 -0.67 12.29
C GLY A 301 -11.84 0.32 11.26
N PHE A 302 -11.95 1.63 11.54
CA PHE A 302 -11.47 2.69 10.65
C PHE A 302 -9.96 2.84 10.83
N ILE A 303 -9.19 2.92 9.74
CA ILE A 303 -7.73 2.95 9.83
C ILE A 303 -7.26 4.38 10.14
N VAL A 304 -6.55 4.51 11.25
CA VAL A 304 -6.07 5.80 11.78
C VAL A 304 -4.55 5.90 11.84
N GLY A 305 -3.86 4.83 11.43
CA GLY A 305 -2.42 4.81 11.25
C GLY A 305 -2.00 3.58 10.47
N THR A 306 -1.05 3.74 9.55
CA THR A 306 -0.39 2.60 8.94
C THR A 306 1.04 2.95 8.54
N ARG A 307 1.98 2.07 8.87
CA ARG A 307 3.40 2.35 8.66
C ARG A 307 4.17 1.09 8.29
N SER A 308 5.02 1.20 7.29
CA SER A 308 5.95 0.12 6.94
C SER A 308 7.12 0.07 7.94
N MET A 309 7.58 -1.14 8.25
CA MET A 309 8.54 -1.46 9.31
C MET A 309 9.65 -2.36 8.73
N PRO A 310 10.59 -1.79 7.95
CA PRO A 310 11.68 -2.55 7.34
C PRO A 310 12.66 -3.11 8.39
N GLY A 311 13.32 -4.21 8.07
CA GLY A 311 14.28 -4.88 8.95
C GLY A 311 13.64 -5.86 9.94
N ASN A 312 12.37 -6.21 9.73
CA ASN A 312 11.57 -7.12 10.58
C ASN A 312 11.74 -6.87 12.10
N PRO A 313 11.41 -5.67 12.60
CA PRO A 313 11.51 -5.36 14.03
C PRO A 313 10.54 -6.23 14.84
N TYR A 314 10.83 -6.43 16.12
CA TYR A 314 9.90 -7.10 17.04
C TYR A 314 8.62 -6.26 17.21
N ASP A 315 7.44 -6.90 17.18
CA ASP A 315 6.15 -6.22 17.15
C ASP A 315 5.99 -5.20 18.29
N GLY A 316 6.41 -5.52 19.52
CA GLY A 316 6.42 -4.59 20.65
C GLY A 316 7.16 -3.27 20.40
N HIS A 317 8.26 -3.30 19.65
CA HIS A 317 9.04 -2.09 19.35
C HIS A 317 8.36 -1.17 18.32
N THR A 318 7.34 -1.66 17.61
CA THR A 318 6.62 -0.87 16.60
C THR A 318 5.46 -0.04 17.17
N LEU A 319 5.09 -0.26 18.45
CA LEU A 319 3.89 0.34 19.03
C LEU A 319 4.02 1.84 19.27
N ALA A 320 5.20 2.31 19.69
CA ALA A 320 5.44 3.73 19.93
C ALA A 320 5.24 4.52 18.64
N ASP A 321 5.97 4.15 17.58
CA ASP A 321 5.87 4.78 16.26
C ASP A 321 4.45 4.72 15.67
N ALA A 322 3.71 3.63 15.90
CA ALA A 322 2.34 3.50 15.45
C ALA A 322 1.40 4.49 16.17
N LEU A 323 1.55 4.65 17.48
CA LEU A 323 0.72 5.59 18.26
C LEU A 323 1.10 7.04 18.02
N ASP A 324 2.38 7.33 17.79
CA ASP A 324 2.85 8.66 17.41
C ASP A 324 2.29 9.04 16.04
N GLN A 325 2.25 8.10 15.09
CA GLN A 325 1.61 8.34 13.80
C GLN A 325 0.10 8.61 13.96
N VAL A 326 -0.61 7.86 14.80
CA VAL A 326 -2.03 8.13 15.07
C VAL A 326 -2.23 9.54 15.63
N GLU A 327 -1.41 9.95 16.61
CA GLU A 327 -1.46 11.30 17.18
C GLU A 327 -1.25 12.37 16.11
N VAL A 328 -0.29 12.19 15.18
CA VAL A 328 -0.04 13.12 14.07
C VAL A 328 -1.19 13.16 13.05
N LEU A 329 -1.78 12.01 12.72
CA LEU A 329 -2.82 11.92 11.67
C LEU A 329 -4.20 12.35 12.16
N THR A 330 -4.45 12.33 13.47
CA THR A 330 -5.77 12.57 14.06
C THR A 330 -5.83 13.78 14.98
N ASP A 331 -4.68 14.36 15.32
CA ASP A 331 -4.49 15.33 16.41
C ASP A 331 -4.95 14.81 17.79
N ILE A 332 -5.19 13.50 17.92
CA ILE A 332 -5.68 12.86 19.15
C ILE A 332 -4.71 11.76 19.56
N ARG A 333 -4.12 11.89 20.75
CA ARG A 333 -3.38 10.78 21.35
C ARG A 333 -4.38 9.71 21.81
N PRO A 334 -4.26 8.45 21.37
CA PRO A 334 -5.12 7.39 21.90
C PRO A 334 -4.92 7.24 23.40
N ALA A 335 -6.00 7.33 24.17
CA ALA A 335 -6.00 7.05 25.60
C ALA A 335 -5.81 5.54 25.87
N LEU A 336 -6.30 4.69 24.95
CA LEU A 336 -6.25 3.24 25.05
C LEU A 336 -5.79 2.60 23.75
N ALA A 337 -4.79 1.72 23.84
CA ALA A 337 -4.38 0.84 22.75
C ALA A 337 -4.60 -0.63 23.15
N VAL A 338 -5.21 -1.43 22.29
CA VAL A 338 -5.47 -2.85 22.53
C VAL A 338 -4.69 -3.69 21.52
N VAL A 339 -3.83 -4.57 22.02
CA VAL A 339 -2.81 -5.24 21.21
C VAL A 339 -2.72 -6.74 21.49
N ASP A 340 -2.04 -7.44 20.60
CA ASP A 340 -1.76 -8.87 20.72
C ASP A 340 -0.64 -9.17 21.75
N ARG A 341 -0.33 -10.45 21.96
CA ARG A 341 0.74 -10.85 22.91
C ARG A 341 2.14 -10.55 22.41
N GLY A 342 2.32 -10.40 21.10
CA GLY A 342 3.57 -10.00 20.44
C GLY A 342 4.04 -8.60 20.83
N TYR A 343 3.18 -7.77 21.42
CA TYR A 343 3.53 -6.43 21.89
C TYR A 343 4.03 -6.37 23.34
N ARG A 344 4.37 -7.48 23.98
CA ARG A 344 4.97 -7.44 25.34
C ARG A 344 6.31 -6.70 25.30
N GLY A 345 6.59 -5.90 26.33
CA GLY A 345 7.82 -5.10 26.37
C GLY A 345 7.81 -3.87 25.45
N HIS A 346 6.63 -3.35 25.11
CA HIS A 346 6.46 -2.22 24.19
C HIS A 346 7.03 -0.87 24.67
N GLY A 347 7.30 -0.69 25.96
CA GLY A 347 7.89 0.55 26.51
C GLY A 347 7.00 1.81 26.51
N VAL A 348 5.87 1.82 25.80
CA VAL A 348 4.90 2.95 25.80
C VAL A 348 4.34 3.27 27.19
N THR A 349 4.36 4.55 27.56
CA THR A 349 3.87 5.08 28.85
C THR A 349 2.70 6.06 28.73
N ARG A 350 2.65 6.86 27.65
CA ARG A 350 1.63 7.93 27.44
C ARG A 350 0.23 7.39 27.13
N THR A 351 0.11 6.15 26.68
CA THR A 351 -1.14 5.49 26.30
C THR A 351 -1.31 4.23 27.13
N ARG A 352 -2.52 3.99 27.66
CA ARG A 352 -2.81 2.74 28.37
C ARG A 352 -2.84 1.59 27.38
N VAL A 353 -1.97 0.59 27.56
CA VAL A 353 -1.92 -0.58 26.66
C VAL A 353 -2.57 -1.79 27.31
N LEU A 354 -3.54 -2.39 26.63
CA LEU A 354 -4.14 -3.68 26.99
C LEU A 354 -3.57 -4.78 26.11
N ILE A 355 -2.88 -5.72 26.74
CA ILE A 355 -2.28 -6.87 26.05
C ILE A 355 -3.20 -8.08 26.19
N SER A 356 -3.40 -8.77 25.06
CA SER A 356 -4.21 -9.98 24.99
C SER A 356 -3.82 -11.04 26.03
N GLY A 357 -4.79 -11.49 26.82
CA GLY A 357 -4.58 -12.49 27.88
C GLY A 357 -4.19 -11.92 29.25
N MET A 358 -4.19 -10.60 29.44
CA MET A 358 -4.24 -10.01 30.78
C MET A 358 -5.48 -10.52 31.54
N ARG A 359 -5.35 -10.68 32.87
CA ARG A 359 -6.46 -11.13 33.76
C ARG A 359 -6.64 -10.24 34.99
N LYS A 360 -5.59 -9.54 35.44
CA LYS A 360 -5.63 -8.64 36.59
C LYS A 360 -6.00 -7.22 36.16
N GLY A 361 -6.82 -6.51 36.96
CA GLY A 361 -7.17 -5.11 36.71
C GLY A 361 -8.07 -4.86 35.50
N ILE A 362 -8.82 -5.88 35.06
CA ILE A 362 -9.72 -5.80 33.89
C ILE A 362 -11.15 -5.61 34.36
N THR A 363 -11.74 -4.46 34.01
CA THR A 363 -13.18 -4.23 34.14
C THR A 363 -13.95 -4.92 33.01
N PRO A 364 -15.27 -5.18 33.14
CA PRO A 364 -16.07 -5.80 32.09
C PRO A 364 -15.98 -5.07 30.74
N MET A 365 -15.87 -3.73 30.75
CA MET A 365 -15.66 -2.92 29.55
C MET A 365 -14.32 -3.23 28.88
N LEU A 366 -13.22 -3.27 29.64
CA LEU A 366 -11.89 -3.58 29.10
C LEU A 366 -11.82 -5.02 28.58
N ALA A 367 -12.53 -5.95 29.21
CA ALA A 367 -12.68 -7.31 28.69
C ALA A 367 -13.42 -7.35 27.34
N LYS A 368 -14.46 -6.52 27.16
CA LYS A 368 -15.18 -6.39 25.88
C LYS A 368 -14.26 -5.82 24.79
N LEU A 369 -13.47 -4.80 25.11
CA LEU A 369 -12.50 -4.20 24.17
C LEU A 369 -11.39 -5.19 23.78
N LEU A 370 -10.85 -5.94 24.75
CA LEU A 370 -9.89 -7.02 24.50
C LEU A 370 -10.43 -8.09 23.55
N ARG A 371 -11.72 -8.47 23.69
CA ARG A 371 -12.38 -9.39 22.75
C ARG A 371 -12.56 -8.78 21.36
N ARG A 372 -12.92 -7.48 21.27
CA ARG A 372 -13.08 -6.79 19.98
C ARG A 372 -11.77 -6.57 19.23
N ARG A 373 -10.61 -6.65 19.89
CA ARG A 373 -9.30 -6.50 19.24
C ARG A 373 -9.14 -7.38 18.00
N SER A 374 -9.66 -8.62 18.03
CA SER A 374 -9.54 -9.53 16.88
C SER A 374 -10.23 -9.02 15.62
N ALA A 375 -11.12 -8.03 15.71
CA ALA A 375 -11.71 -7.39 14.54
C ALA A 375 -10.66 -6.77 13.61
N ILE A 376 -9.52 -6.30 14.15
CA ILE A 376 -8.44 -5.76 13.32
C ILE A 376 -7.89 -6.79 12.32
N GLU A 377 -7.93 -8.08 12.65
CA GLU A 377 -7.50 -9.15 11.75
C GLU A 377 -8.44 -9.25 10.53
N ALA A 378 -9.74 -9.01 10.73
CA ALA A 378 -10.71 -8.92 9.65
C ALA A 378 -10.48 -7.66 8.80
N GLU A 379 -10.22 -6.51 9.40
CA GLU A 379 -9.93 -5.27 8.67
C GLU A 379 -8.65 -5.40 7.82
N ILE A 380 -7.57 -5.95 8.38
CA ILE A 380 -6.35 -6.29 7.64
C ILE A 380 -6.66 -7.31 6.53
N GLY A 381 -7.56 -8.26 6.78
CA GLY A 381 -8.10 -9.16 5.77
C GLY A 381 -8.71 -8.41 4.58
N HIS A 382 -9.65 -7.49 4.84
CA HIS A 382 -10.28 -6.64 3.83
C HIS A 382 -9.28 -5.74 3.10
N MET A 383 -8.27 -5.19 3.80
CA MET A 383 -7.18 -4.43 3.15
C MET A 383 -6.39 -5.29 2.15
N LYS A 384 -6.31 -6.61 2.37
CA LYS A 384 -5.61 -7.56 1.52
C LYS A 384 -6.46 -8.10 0.37
N THR A 385 -7.70 -8.48 0.63
CA THR A 385 -8.60 -9.10 -0.36
C THR A 385 -9.24 -8.06 -1.26
N ASP A 386 -9.84 -7.04 -0.65
CA ASP A 386 -10.65 -6.02 -1.32
C ASP A 386 -9.78 -4.80 -1.66
N GLY A 387 -8.74 -4.58 -0.86
CA GLY A 387 -7.68 -3.62 -1.13
C GLY A 387 -6.46 -4.24 -1.82
N ARG A 388 -5.33 -3.53 -1.79
CA ARG A 388 -4.10 -3.93 -2.51
C ARG A 388 -2.97 -4.39 -1.58
N LEU A 389 -3.19 -4.48 -0.27
CA LEU A 389 -2.15 -4.68 0.75
C LEU A 389 -1.46 -6.05 0.66
N THR A 390 -2.02 -7.02 -0.07
CA THR A 390 -1.42 -8.36 -0.20
C THR A 390 -0.01 -8.29 -0.78
N ARG A 391 0.21 -7.46 -1.81
CA ARG A 391 1.47 -7.41 -2.53
C ARG A 391 1.81 -6.01 -3.03
N CYS A 392 2.93 -5.48 -2.58
CA CYS A 392 3.45 -4.17 -2.99
C CYS A 392 4.19 -4.26 -4.34
N PRO A 393 3.76 -3.51 -5.38
CA PRO A 393 4.47 -3.41 -6.65
C PRO A 393 5.51 -2.27 -6.67
N LEU A 394 5.53 -1.39 -5.67
CA LEU A 394 6.41 -0.22 -5.64
C LEU A 394 7.83 -0.61 -5.20
N LYS A 395 8.82 0.15 -5.67
CA LYS A 395 10.25 -0.13 -5.50
C LYS A 395 10.77 0.28 -4.13
N GLY A 396 11.57 -0.58 -3.49
CA GLY A 396 12.32 -0.23 -2.28
C GLY A 396 11.45 0.08 -1.07
N THR A 397 12.09 0.51 0.03
CA THR A 397 11.44 0.78 1.32
C THR A 397 10.52 2.00 1.27
N ALA A 398 10.93 3.07 0.57
CA ALA A 398 10.08 4.24 0.36
C ALA A 398 8.79 3.87 -0.39
N GLY A 399 8.88 3.01 -1.41
CA GLY A 399 7.72 2.49 -2.11
C GLY A 399 6.80 1.66 -1.21
N ASP A 400 7.36 0.90 -0.27
CA ASP A 400 6.57 0.13 0.70
C ASP A 400 5.82 1.04 1.68
N ALA A 401 6.48 2.08 2.20
CA ALA A 401 5.84 3.07 3.07
C ALA A 401 4.66 3.74 2.37
N ILE A 402 4.90 4.26 1.17
CA ILE A 402 3.87 4.92 0.35
C ILE A 402 2.68 3.98 0.08
N PHE A 403 2.98 2.74 -0.34
CA PHE A 403 1.93 1.80 -0.73
C PHE A 403 1.07 1.35 0.44
N ALA A 404 1.65 1.18 1.63
CA ALA A 404 0.91 0.84 2.84
C ALA A 404 -0.12 1.94 3.19
N VAL A 405 0.32 3.20 3.21
CA VAL A 405 -0.55 4.37 3.49
C VAL A 405 -1.69 4.49 2.49
N LEU A 406 -1.39 4.36 1.20
CA LEU A 406 -2.43 4.40 0.16
C LEU A 406 -3.43 3.24 0.29
N CYS A 407 -2.99 2.05 0.74
CA CYS A 407 -3.91 0.94 1.03
C CYS A 407 -4.86 1.25 2.20
N ALA A 408 -4.40 1.96 3.24
CA ALA A 408 -5.26 2.46 4.31
C ALA A 408 -6.28 3.49 3.79
N CYS A 409 -5.83 4.46 2.98
CA CYS A 409 -6.73 5.44 2.34
C CYS A 409 -7.86 4.73 1.58
N GLY A 410 -7.50 3.74 0.74
CA GLY A 410 -8.49 2.96 -0.02
C GLY A 410 -9.46 2.17 0.87
N HIS A 411 -8.99 1.66 2.01
CA HIS A 411 -9.85 0.98 2.98
C HIS A 411 -10.84 1.95 3.63
N ASN A 412 -10.36 3.10 4.12
CA ASN A 412 -11.20 4.13 4.72
C ASN A 412 -12.26 4.62 3.72
N ILE A 413 -11.89 4.86 2.47
CA ILE A 413 -12.84 5.24 1.42
C ILE A 413 -13.93 4.18 1.25
N ARG A 414 -13.59 2.89 1.18
CA ARG A 414 -14.61 1.82 1.09
C ARG A 414 -15.57 1.86 2.28
N LYS A 415 -15.09 2.13 3.49
CA LYS A 415 -15.94 2.25 4.68
C LYS A 415 -16.85 3.48 4.60
N ILE A 416 -16.33 4.65 4.22
CA ILE A 416 -17.13 5.87 4.07
C ILE A 416 -18.21 5.66 3.01
N LEU A 417 -17.86 5.10 1.85
CA LEU A 417 -18.82 4.81 0.78
C LEU A 417 -19.92 3.85 1.26
N ALA A 418 -19.56 2.78 1.96
CA ALA A 418 -20.54 1.87 2.56
C ALA A 418 -21.46 2.57 3.58
N HIS A 419 -20.90 3.45 4.41
CA HIS A 419 -21.65 4.23 5.38
C HIS A 419 -22.64 5.20 4.69
N LEU A 420 -22.18 5.95 3.68
CA LEU A 420 -23.02 6.87 2.92
C LEU A 420 -24.17 6.14 2.19
N ARG A 421 -23.92 4.95 1.64
CA ARG A 421 -24.98 4.10 1.07
C ARG A 421 -26.00 3.66 2.12
N ALA A 422 -25.55 3.27 3.31
CA ALA A 422 -26.43 2.88 4.38
C ALA A 422 -27.33 4.05 4.84
N ILE A 423 -26.76 5.26 5.00
CA ILE A 423 -27.54 6.46 5.32
C ILE A 423 -28.58 6.76 4.25
N LEU A 424 -28.18 6.74 2.96
CA LEU A 424 -29.12 7.00 1.87
C LEU A 424 -30.26 5.97 1.85
N ALA A 425 -29.96 4.69 2.06
CA ALA A 425 -30.98 3.64 2.14
C ALA A 425 -31.93 3.85 3.32
N LEU A 426 -31.42 4.21 4.49
CA LEU A 426 -32.25 4.53 5.67
C LEU A 426 -33.15 5.75 5.43
N PHE A 427 -32.62 6.78 4.78
CA PHE A 427 -33.39 7.98 4.42
C PHE A 427 -34.54 7.64 3.46
N ILE A 428 -34.25 6.86 2.40
CA ILE A 428 -35.27 6.40 1.45
C ILE A 428 -36.34 5.54 2.17
N ALA A 429 -35.92 4.61 3.03
CA ALA A 429 -36.84 3.78 3.79
C ALA A 429 -37.74 4.62 4.71
N ALA A 430 -37.19 5.59 5.43
CA ALA A 430 -37.94 6.50 6.29
C ALA A 430 -38.96 7.32 5.50
N MET A 431 -38.58 7.84 4.33
CA MET A 431 -39.48 8.55 3.42
C MET A 431 -40.63 7.65 2.96
N LEU A 432 -40.33 6.44 2.47
CA LEU A 432 -41.36 5.49 2.03
C LEU A 432 -42.32 5.10 3.16
N SER A 433 -41.82 4.92 4.39
CA SER A 433 -42.68 4.65 5.55
C SER A 433 -43.57 5.84 5.91
N ALA A 434 -43.08 7.07 5.78
CA ALA A 434 -43.88 8.27 6.06
C ALA A 434 -45.00 8.49 5.02
N PHE A 435 -44.76 8.21 3.74
CA PHE A 435 -45.77 8.35 2.68
C PHE A 435 -46.67 7.11 2.48
N GLY A 436 -46.27 5.94 2.98
CA GLY A 436 -47.07 4.71 2.96
C GLY A 436 -48.14 4.64 4.05
N GLN A 437 -48.14 5.57 5.01
CA GLN A 437 -49.17 5.69 6.05
C GLN A 437 -50.27 6.69 5.63
N HIS A 438 -51.01 6.38 4.56
CA HIS A 438 -52.32 7.00 4.34
C HIS A 438 -53.40 6.08 4.96
N PRO A 439 -54.26 6.57 5.88
CA PRO A 439 -55.35 5.76 6.40
C PRO A 439 -56.37 5.56 5.28
N GLU A 440 -56.61 4.30 4.89
CA GLU A 440 -57.80 3.93 4.12
C GLU A 440 -59.03 4.44 4.88
N GLY A 441 -59.82 5.28 4.21
CA GLY A 441 -60.93 6.00 4.80
C GLY A 441 -61.91 5.08 5.51
N GLN A 442 -62.20 5.39 6.77
CA GLN A 442 -63.46 5.04 7.41
C GLN A 442 -64.60 5.69 6.62
N LEU A 443 -65.16 4.97 5.65
CA LEU A 443 -66.53 5.20 5.21
C LEU A 443 -67.42 4.33 6.09
N ALA A 444 -67.86 4.90 7.20
CA ALA A 444 -69.02 4.38 7.92
C ALA A 444 -70.27 4.61 7.05
N PRO A 445 -71.12 3.60 6.79
CA PRO A 445 -72.42 3.86 6.22
C PRO A 445 -73.33 4.45 7.31
N GLU A 446 -73.81 5.67 7.07
CA GLU A 446 -74.90 6.26 7.83
C GLU A 446 -76.16 5.39 7.71
N ALA A 447 -76.84 5.26 8.84
CA ALA A 447 -78.10 4.56 8.98
C ALA A 447 -79.22 5.22 8.17
N ALA A 448 -80.04 4.38 7.53
CA ALA A 448 -81.44 4.68 7.23
C ALA A 448 -82.26 3.40 7.40
#